data_AF-A0A0S9CFT2-F1
#
_entry.id   AF-A0A0S9CFT2-F1
#
_cell.length_a   1.000
_cell.length_b   1.000
_cell.length_c   1.000
_cell.angle_alpha   90.00
_cell.angle_beta   90.00
_cell.angle_gamma   90.00
#
_symmetry.space_group_name_H-M   'P 1'
#
loop_
_entity.id
_entity.type
_entity.pdbx_description
1 polymer ?
#
loop_
_entity_poly.entity_id
_entity_poly.type
_entity_poly.pdbx_seq_one_letter_code
_entity_poly.pdbx_strand_id
1 'polypeptide(L)'
;MKNIRLAKGAAGLCLAIVALPAQAAVFEWKIIGSFAGSGRLTTTDTTFAYDAEEPIAGQSVAGYLVTSMTGIFRNVAVSLMPPAPDKAPFFATNLLYPTGIAPLVDDGGLVFKAGQTTYGLFSSLTCGGDTGACRNVARIGYPGISGGSRQVTFSISAVKAAVPEPSSWAMMIAGFAVVGMALRRGRVQVRYAGR
;
A
#
# COMPACT_ATOMS: atom_id res chain seq x y z
N MET A 1 -19.43 -53.28 45.72
CA MET A 1 -19.44 -51.80 45.77
C MET A 1 -18.15 -51.27 45.18
N LYS A 2 -18.19 -50.61 44.01
CA LYS A 2 -17.22 -49.58 43.58
C LYS A 2 -17.70 -48.97 42.25
N ASN A 3 -18.31 -47.79 42.35
CA ASN A 3 -18.84 -47.03 41.24
C ASN A 3 -17.72 -46.16 40.66
N ILE A 4 -17.34 -46.38 39.40
CA ILE A 4 -16.40 -45.51 38.66
C ILE A 4 -17.22 -44.34 38.10
N ARG A 5 -16.89 -43.12 38.54
CA ARG A 5 -17.53 -41.88 38.09
C ARG A 5 -16.88 -41.37 36.81
N LEU A 6 -17.72 -41.11 35.81
CA LEU A 6 -17.43 -40.43 34.55
C LEU A 6 -16.91 -38.99 34.83
N ALA A 7 -15.70 -38.67 34.37
CA ALA A 7 -15.14 -37.32 34.43
C ALA A 7 -15.55 -36.51 33.20
N LYS A 8 -15.90 -35.24 33.45
CA LYS A 8 -16.49 -34.26 32.54
C LYS A 8 -15.52 -33.85 31.43
N GLY A 9 -16.01 -33.81 30.19
CA GLY A 9 -15.28 -33.27 29.04
C GLY A 9 -15.09 -31.76 29.15
N ALA A 10 -13.84 -31.32 29.06
CA ALA A 10 -13.48 -29.92 28.87
C ALA A 10 -13.50 -29.62 27.35
N ALA A 11 -14.47 -28.82 26.91
CA ALA A 11 -14.49 -28.29 25.55
C ALA A 11 -13.45 -27.16 25.46
N GLY A 12 -12.34 -27.44 24.77
CA GLY A 12 -11.33 -26.43 24.44
C GLY A 12 -11.87 -25.44 23.42
N LEU A 13 -11.95 -24.17 23.83
CA LEU A 13 -12.25 -23.05 22.94
C LEU A 13 -11.00 -22.75 22.11
N CYS A 14 -10.91 -23.29 20.90
CA CYS A 14 -9.88 -22.91 19.94
C CYS A 14 -10.11 -21.45 19.49
N LEU A 15 -9.27 -20.53 19.99
CA LEU A 15 -9.07 -19.22 19.41
C LEU A 15 -8.43 -19.42 18.02
N ALA A 16 -9.26 -19.41 16.98
CA ALA A 16 -8.78 -19.30 15.62
C ALA A 16 -8.22 -17.89 15.42
N ILE A 17 -6.89 -17.77 15.45
CA ILE A 17 -6.18 -16.59 14.95
C ILE A 17 -6.37 -16.60 13.44
N VAL A 18 -7.36 -15.86 12.95
CA VAL A 18 -7.56 -15.67 11.51
C VAL A 18 -6.40 -14.78 11.05
N ALA A 19 -5.43 -15.37 10.35
CA ALA A 19 -4.42 -14.61 9.62
C ALA A 19 -5.15 -13.76 8.58
N LEU A 20 -5.24 -12.45 8.82
CA LEU A 20 -5.75 -11.54 7.80
C LEU A 20 -4.78 -11.59 6.61
N PRO A 21 -5.28 -11.66 5.35
CA PRO A 21 -4.42 -11.58 4.19
C PRO A 21 -3.65 -10.27 4.24
N ALA A 22 -2.34 -10.33 4.02
CA ALA A 22 -1.50 -9.15 3.89
C ALA A 22 -2.05 -8.29 2.75
N GLN A 23 -2.53 -7.10 3.09
CA GLN A 23 -3.24 -6.23 2.15
C GLN A 23 -2.22 -5.32 1.45
N ALA A 24 -2.29 -5.25 0.13
CA ALA A 24 -1.57 -4.27 -0.68
C ALA A 24 -1.72 -2.86 -0.08
N ALA A 25 -0.60 -2.18 0.16
CA ALA A 25 -0.63 -0.83 0.69
C ALA A 25 -1.01 0.17 -0.41
N VAL A 26 -1.85 1.13 -0.05
CA VAL A 26 -2.27 2.21 -0.96
C VAL A 26 -1.78 3.53 -0.40
N PHE A 27 -1.20 4.37 -1.25
CA PHE A 27 -0.66 5.67 -0.89
C PHE A 27 -1.28 6.75 -1.78
N GLU A 28 -1.62 7.90 -1.21
CA GLU A 28 -1.79 9.12 -2.00
C GLU A 28 -0.40 9.64 -2.34
N TRP A 29 -0.19 10.02 -3.59
CA TRP A 29 1.03 10.66 -4.06
C TRP A 29 0.76 12.09 -4.50
N LYS A 30 1.77 12.95 -4.37
CA LYS A 30 1.73 14.33 -4.82
C LYS A 30 3.09 14.76 -5.34
N ILE A 31 3.08 15.44 -6.49
CA ILE A 31 4.24 16.07 -7.11
C ILE A 31 4.00 17.58 -7.15
N ILE A 32 4.98 18.37 -6.73
CA ILE A 32 4.93 19.84 -6.71
C ILE A 32 6.22 20.40 -7.33
N GLY A 33 6.11 21.49 -8.09
CA GLY A 33 7.23 22.19 -8.73
C GLY A 33 6.89 22.62 -10.14
N SER A 34 7.86 22.56 -11.06
CA SER A 34 7.64 22.77 -12.50
C SER A 34 6.72 21.72 -13.12
N PHE A 35 6.56 20.60 -12.43
CA PHE A 35 5.59 19.55 -12.71
C PHE A 35 4.64 19.44 -11.52
N ALA A 36 3.36 19.16 -11.78
CA ALA A 36 2.37 18.99 -10.73
C ALA A 36 1.40 17.87 -11.06
N GLY A 37 1.03 17.12 -10.03
CA GLY A 37 0.03 16.08 -10.11
C GLY A 37 -0.22 15.41 -8.76
N SER A 38 -1.29 14.63 -8.70
CA SER A 38 -1.63 13.84 -7.53
C SER A 38 -2.51 12.65 -7.90
N GLY A 39 -2.53 11.65 -7.02
CA GLY A 39 -3.43 10.50 -7.13
C GLY A 39 -3.00 9.37 -6.22
N ARG A 40 -3.22 8.12 -6.66
CA ARG A 40 -2.99 6.93 -5.83
C ARG A 40 -1.94 5.99 -6.41
N LEU A 41 -1.07 5.48 -5.55
CA LEU A 41 -0.18 4.35 -5.79
C LEU A 41 -0.71 3.15 -5.03
N THR A 42 -0.70 1.98 -5.67
CA THR A 42 -0.87 0.70 -4.99
C THR A 42 0.45 -0.03 -5.07
N THR A 43 0.88 -0.61 -3.96
CA THR A 43 2.10 -1.41 -3.90
C THR A 43 1.80 -2.87 -3.59
N THR A 44 2.80 -3.72 -3.69
CA THR A 44 2.79 -5.04 -3.07
C THR A 44 2.70 -4.94 -1.55
N ASP A 45 2.32 -6.05 -0.94
CA ASP A 45 2.28 -6.30 0.50
C ASP A 45 3.63 -6.78 1.04
N THR A 46 4.45 -7.38 0.19
CA THR A 46 5.82 -7.79 0.48
C THR A 46 6.82 -6.78 -0.06
N THR A 47 7.92 -6.64 0.66
CA THR A 47 9.05 -5.82 0.23
C THR A 47 9.94 -6.60 -0.73
N PHE A 48 10.48 -5.90 -1.71
CA PHE A 48 11.51 -6.38 -2.62
C PHE A 48 12.85 -5.85 -2.14
N ALA A 49 13.78 -6.77 -1.86
CA ALA A 49 15.19 -6.44 -1.87
C ALA A 49 15.61 -6.47 -3.34
N TYR A 50 15.99 -5.33 -3.90
CA TYR A 50 16.64 -5.34 -5.20
C TYR A 50 18.09 -5.81 -4.96
N ASP A 51 18.53 -6.82 -5.71
CA ASP A 51 19.94 -7.26 -5.76
C ASP A 51 20.77 -6.14 -6.40
N ALA A 52 21.08 -5.11 -5.62
CA ALA A 52 22.13 -4.17 -5.93
C ALA A 52 23.24 -4.44 -4.93
N GLU A 53 24.39 -4.89 -5.42
CA GLU A 53 25.61 -5.09 -4.63
C GLU A 53 26.03 -3.82 -3.85
N GLU A 54 25.46 -2.65 -4.17
CA GLU A 54 25.46 -1.48 -3.30
C GLU A 54 24.08 -0.81 -3.28
N PRO A 55 23.35 -0.78 -2.14
CA PRO A 55 22.20 0.11 -2.00
C PRO A 55 22.67 1.55 -2.15
N ILE A 56 21.91 2.39 -2.86
CA ILE A 56 22.15 3.84 -2.94
C ILE A 56 22.38 4.37 -1.53
N ALA A 57 23.43 5.16 -1.35
CA ALA A 57 23.81 5.73 -0.05
C ALA A 57 22.58 6.31 0.69
N GLY A 58 22.12 5.57 1.71
CA GLY A 58 20.98 5.92 2.57
C GLY A 58 19.69 5.11 2.39
N GLN A 59 19.59 4.21 1.40
CA GLN A 59 18.44 3.31 1.22
C GLN A 59 18.80 1.86 1.55
N SER A 60 19.04 1.58 2.81
CA SER A 60 19.32 0.22 3.32
C SER A 60 18.05 -0.61 3.57
N VAL A 61 16.89 -0.17 3.06
CA VAL A 61 15.58 -0.73 3.41
C VAL A 61 14.94 -1.32 2.17
N ALA A 62 14.35 -2.51 2.28
CA ALA A 62 13.62 -3.14 1.19
C ALA A 62 12.42 -2.26 0.77
N GLY A 63 12.26 -2.04 -0.54
CA GLY A 63 11.21 -1.20 -1.11
C GLY A 63 9.94 -2.00 -1.42
N TYR A 64 8.81 -1.32 -1.63
CA TYR A 64 7.58 -1.97 -2.08
C TYR A 64 7.39 -1.73 -3.59
N LEU A 65 7.11 -2.77 -4.35
CA LEU A 65 6.88 -2.65 -5.78
C LEU A 65 5.55 -1.95 -6.02
N VAL A 66 5.56 -0.83 -6.73
CA VAL A 66 4.35 -0.15 -7.20
C VAL A 66 3.74 -0.99 -8.32
N THR A 67 2.51 -1.45 -8.11
CA THR A 67 1.75 -2.29 -9.05
C THR A 67 0.69 -1.51 -9.81
N SER A 68 0.28 -0.35 -9.29
CA SER A 68 -0.58 0.57 -10.04
C SER A 68 -0.33 2.02 -9.63
N MET A 69 -0.55 2.93 -10.58
CA MET A 69 -0.51 4.38 -10.38
C MET A 69 -1.69 4.98 -11.14
N THR A 70 -2.50 5.76 -10.43
CA THR A 70 -3.67 6.48 -10.95
C THR A 70 -3.64 7.92 -10.46
N GLY A 71 -4.40 8.81 -11.09
CA GLY A 71 -4.44 10.23 -10.75
C GLY A 71 -4.37 11.15 -11.96
N ILE A 72 -4.05 12.42 -11.68
CA ILE A 72 -3.91 13.47 -12.69
C ILE A 72 -2.52 14.08 -12.57
N PHE A 73 -1.82 14.19 -13.70
CA PHE A 73 -0.54 14.88 -13.83
C PHE A 73 -0.61 15.83 -15.02
N ARG A 74 -0.37 17.12 -14.78
CA ARG A 74 -0.53 18.18 -15.79
C ARG A 74 -1.89 18.13 -16.52
N ASN A 75 -2.98 17.92 -15.76
CA ASN A 75 -4.36 17.79 -16.28
C ASN A 75 -4.59 16.56 -17.19
N VAL A 76 -3.71 15.57 -17.15
CA VAL A 76 -3.85 14.32 -17.91
C VAL A 76 -3.86 13.13 -16.96
N ALA A 77 -4.69 12.12 -17.23
CA ALA A 77 -4.72 10.89 -16.46
C ALA A 77 -3.36 10.18 -16.51
N VAL A 78 -2.93 9.62 -15.38
CA VAL A 78 -1.71 8.83 -15.30
C VAL A 78 -1.99 7.33 -15.35
N SER A 79 -1.04 6.58 -15.90
CA SER A 79 -0.99 5.12 -15.81
C SER A 79 0.44 4.66 -15.56
N LEU A 80 0.61 3.71 -14.64
CA LEU A 80 1.91 3.07 -14.39
C LEU A 80 2.42 2.37 -15.65
N MET A 81 3.74 2.42 -15.88
CA MET A 81 4.41 1.55 -16.84
C MET A 81 5.12 0.39 -16.12
N PRO A 82 5.23 -0.79 -16.75
CA PRO A 82 5.97 -1.90 -16.17
C PRO A 82 7.40 -1.51 -15.78
N PRO A 83 7.97 -2.08 -14.71
CA PRO A 83 9.38 -1.88 -14.38
C PRO A 83 10.25 -2.38 -15.54
N ALA A 84 11.33 -1.66 -15.79
CA ALA A 84 12.26 -1.96 -16.88
C ALA A 84 13.68 -1.56 -16.45
N PRO A 85 14.27 -2.27 -15.47
CA PRO A 85 15.54 -1.87 -14.85
C PRO A 85 16.72 -1.86 -15.83
N ASP A 86 16.60 -2.54 -16.98
CA ASP A 86 17.68 -2.70 -17.96
C ASP A 86 17.42 -1.96 -19.29
N LYS A 87 16.38 -1.13 -19.39
CA LYS A 87 15.98 -0.51 -20.67
C LYS A 87 15.98 1.02 -20.63
N ALA A 88 16.82 1.63 -21.46
CA ALA A 88 16.76 3.06 -21.73
C ALA A 88 15.42 3.48 -22.39
N PRO A 89 14.96 4.73 -22.22
CA PRO A 89 15.63 5.84 -21.52
C PRO A 89 15.40 5.88 -20.01
N PHE A 90 14.63 4.95 -19.44
CA PHE A 90 14.33 4.92 -18.01
C PHE A 90 14.58 3.53 -17.43
N PHE A 91 15.63 3.42 -16.64
CA PHE A 91 15.89 2.24 -15.83
C PHE A 91 14.97 2.28 -14.62
N ALA A 92 13.77 1.72 -14.69
CA ALA A 92 12.78 1.89 -13.62
C ALA A 92 12.59 0.60 -12.81
N THR A 93 12.85 0.69 -11.51
CA THR A 93 12.57 -0.40 -10.55
C THR A 93 11.12 -0.36 -10.09
N ASN A 94 10.49 0.82 -10.14
CA ASN A 94 9.16 1.11 -9.59
C ASN A 94 9.05 0.75 -8.10
N LEU A 95 10.14 0.90 -7.34
CA LEU A 95 10.14 0.69 -5.90
C LEU A 95 9.78 1.98 -5.14
N LEU A 96 9.00 1.82 -4.08
CA LEU A 96 8.60 2.89 -3.17
C LEU A 96 9.13 2.61 -1.76
N TYR A 97 9.68 3.63 -1.11
CA TYR A 97 10.32 3.53 0.20
C TYR A 97 9.59 4.40 1.23
N PRO A 98 8.40 4.00 1.70
CA PRO A 98 7.51 4.86 2.49
C PRO A 98 8.03 5.21 3.89
N THR A 99 8.97 4.43 4.41
CA THR A 99 9.63 4.67 5.71
C THR A 99 11.05 5.21 5.58
N GLY A 100 11.52 5.45 4.34
CA GLY A 100 12.87 5.92 4.05
C GLY A 100 13.04 7.43 4.18
N ILE A 101 14.26 7.89 3.91
CA ILE A 101 14.56 9.31 3.76
C ILE A 101 14.16 9.74 2.35
N ALA A 102 13.53 10.91 2.23
CA ALA A 102 13.19 11.48 0.93
C ALA A 102 14.44 11.62 0.02
N PRO A 103 14.31 11.44 -1.30
CA PRO A 103 13.09 11.17 -2.05
C PRO A 103 12.69 9.69 -1.91
N LEU A 104 11.41 9.41 -1.64
CA LEU A 104 10.89 8.08 -1.27
C LEU A 104 10.86 7.08 -2.46
N VAL A 105 11.74 7.29 -3.43
CA VAL A 105 12.02 6.52 -4.65
C VAL A 105 13.54 6.37 -4.77
N ASP A 106 14.01 5.35 -5.46
CA ASP A 106 15.43 5.13 -5.75
C ASP A 106 15.87 5.88 -7.03
N ASP A 107 17.11 5.68 -7.46
CA ASP A 107 17.70 6.27 -8.66
C ASP A 107 17.13 5.69 -9.96
N GLY A 108 16.70 4.42 -9.92
CA GLY A 108 15.91 3.82 -11.00
C GLY A 108 14.51 4.45 -11.09
N GLY A 109 13.91 4.73 -9.94
CA GLY A 109 12.70 5.50 -9.82
C GLY A 109 11.44 4.79 -10.31
N LEU A 110 10.43 5.62 -10.57
CA LEU A 110 9.08 5.25 -10.96
C LEU A 110 8.78 5.77 -12.37
N VAL A 111 8.37 4.87 -13.27
CA VAL A 111 7.99 5.22 -14.64
C VAL A 111 6.48 5.18 -14.84
N PHE A 112 5.93 6.25 -15.42
CA PHE A 112 4.50 6.36 -15.70
C PHE A 112 4.24 7.14 -16.99
N LYS A 113 3.07 6.95 -17.58
CA LYS A 113 2.57 7.78 -18.68
C LYS A 113 1.60 8.82 -18.16
N ALA A 114 1.64 10.00 -18.76
CA ALA A 114 0.53 10.94 -18.74
C ALA A 114 0.19 11.28 -20.20
N GLY A 115 -0.92 10.75 -20.69
CA GLY A 115 -1.26 10.78 -22.11
C GLY A 115 -0.27 9.96 -22.93
N GLN A 116 0.35 10.57 -23.94
CA GLN A 116 1.32 9.90 -24.81
C GLN A 116 2.78 10.04 -24.33
N THR A 117 3.02 10.83 -23.28
CA THR A 117 4.37 11.08 -22.78
C THR A 117 4.71 10.17 -21.61
N THR A 118 5.84 9.49 -21.70
CA THR A 118 6.43 8.72 -20.60
C THR A 118 7.32 9.61 -19.75
N TYR A 119 7.09 9.60 -18.44
CA TYR A 119 7.86 10.32 -17.44
C TYR A 119 8.57 9.32 -16.52
N GLY A 120 9.78 9.69 -16.10
CA GLY A 120 10.50 9.02 -15.02
C GLY A 120 10.61 9.97 -13.83
N LEU A 121 10.19 9.50 -12.66
CA LEU A 121 10.36 10.14 -11.36
C LEU A 121 11.43 9.38 -10.58
N PHE A 122 12.57 9.99 -10.32
CA PHE A 122 13.72 9.29 -9.74
C PHE A 122 14.47 10.15 -8.72
N SER A 123 15.25 9.48 -7.88
CA SER A 123 16.22 10.10 -6.99
C SER A 123 17.49 10.47 -7.74
N SER A 124 18.04 11.64 -7.45
CA SER A 124 19.32 12.05 -8.00
C SER A 124 20.12 12.81 -6.95
N LEU A 125 21.39 12.45 -6.80
CA LEU A 125 22.32 13.18 -5.95
C LEU A 125 22.53 14.58 -6.53
N THR A 126 22.21 15.59 -5.76
CA THR A 126 22.52 16.99 -6.08
C THR A 126 23.45 17.53 -5.01
N CYS A 127 24.62 17.97 -5.45
CA CYS A 127 25.58 18.70 -4.63
C CYS A 127 25.46 20.18 -4.99
N GLY A 128 25.42 21.07 -4.00
CA GLY A 128 25.26 22.50 -4.25
C GLY A 128 25.99 23.37 -3.24
N GLY A 129 26.54 24.49 -3.74
CA GLY A 129 27.00 25.63 -2.95
C GLY A 129 28.34 25.46 -2.23
N ASP A 130 28.68 26.48 -1.44
CA ASP A 130 29.96 26.65 -0.74
C ASP A 130 30.22 25.60 0.36
N THR A 131 29.19 24.88 0.80
CA THR A 131 29.29 23.85 1.84
C THR A 131 29.65 22.47 1.32
N GLY A 132 29.62 22.24 0.00
CA GLY A 132 29.90 20.94 -0.62
C GLY A 132 28.92 19.83 -0.24
N ALA A 133 27.81 20.16 0.45
CA ALA A 133 26.86 19.16 0.92
C ALA A 133 26.05 18.58 -0.25
N CYS A 134 26.11 17.26 -0.37
CA CYS A 134 25.31 16.51 -1.32
C CYS A 134 24.06 15.95 -0.65
N ARG A 135 22.93 16.00 -1.34
CA ARG A 135 21.69 15.35 -0.91
C ARG A 135 20.95 14.76 -2.10
N ASN A 136 20.23 13.68 -1.86
CA ASN A 136 19.30 13.14 -2.85
C ASN A 136 18.07 14.03 -2.95
N VAL A 137 17.63 14.30 -4.18
CA VAL A 137 16.40 15.06 -4.48
C VAL A 137 15.57 14.31 -5.51
N ALA A 138 14.25 14.47 -5.44
CA ALA A 138 13.37 13.93 -6.48
C ALA A 138 13.50 14.77 -7.75
N ARG A 139 13.59 14.09 -8.89
CA ARG A 139 13.60 14.70 -10.22
C ARG A 139 12.59 14.03 -11.13
N ILE A 140 12.07 14.80 -12.08
CA ILE A 140 11.23 14.30 -13.16
C ILE A 140 11.89 14.61 -14.50
N GLY A 141 11.96 13.61 -15.36
CA GLY A 141 12.44 13.72 -16.73
C GLY A 141 11.52 13.01 -17.72
N TYR A 142 11.64 13.40 -18.99
CA TYR A 142 11.05 12.68 -20.12
C TYR A 142 11.91 12.82 -21.37
N PRO A 143 11.85 11.86 -22.32
CA PRO A 143 12.62 11.95 -23.56
C PRO A 143 12.27 13.24 -24.31
N GLY A 144 13.28 14.05 -24.64
CA GLY A 144 13.10 15.33 -25.31
C GLY A 144 12.86 16.54 -24.41
N ILE A 145 13.03 16.41 -23.08
CA ILE A 145 12.99 17.58 -22.18
C ILE A 145 14.21 18.49 -22.39
N SER A 146 13.98 19.74 -22.80
CA SER A 146 15.05 20.74 -22.93
C SER A 146 15.61 21.13 -21.56
N GLY A 147 16.94 21.10 -21.42
CA GLY A 147 17.62 21.42 -20.17
C GLY A 147 17.63 20.28 -19.13
N GLY A 148 17.32 19.05 -19.54
CA GLY A 148 17.39 17.87 -18.68
C GLY A 148 16.24 17.75 -17.67
N SER A 149 16.38 16.79 -16.75
CA SER A 149 15.41 16.52 -15.70
C SER A 149 15.27 17.72 -14.74
N ARG A 150 14.06 17.92 -14.21
CA ARG A 150 13.75 19.03 -13.29
C ARG A 150 13.56 18.52 -11.89
N GLN A 151 14.11 19.23 -10.91
CA GLN A 151 13.88 18.94 -9.51
C GLN A 151 12.42 19.23 -9.15
N VAL A 152 11.82 18.33 -8.37
CA VAL A 152 10.45 18.43 -7.87
C VAL A 152 10.41 18.03 -6.39
N THR A 153 9.30 18.33 -5.73
CA THR A 153 8.95 17.72 -4.45
C THR A 153 8.02 16.55 -4.72
N PHE A 154 8.42 15.36 -4.30
CA PHE A 154 7.58 14.16 -4.31
C PHE A 154 7.27 13.74 -2.88
N SER A 155 5.99 13.58 -2.58
CA SER A 155 5.51 13.15 -1.26
C SER A 155 4.46 12.07 -1.42
N ILE A 156 4.42 11.14 -0.47
CA ILE A 156 3.37 10.15 -0.34
C ILE A 156 2.78 10.16 1.07
N SER A 157 1.53 9.73 1.19
CA SER A 157 0.87 9.50 2.48
C SER A 157 0.05 8.23 2.41
N ALA A 158 0.18 7.35 3.41
CA ALA A 158 -0.58 6.12 3.46
C ALA A 158 -2.09 6.39 3.49
N VAL A 159 -2.84 5.76 2.58
CA VAL A 159 -4.29 5.71 2.66
C VAL A 159 -4.61 4.73 3.77
N LYS A 160 -5.04 5.26 4.91
CA LYS A 160 -5.50 4.42 6.02
C LYS A 160 -6.70 3.62 5.51
N ALA A 161 -6.55 2.30 5.40
CA ALA A 161 -7.68 1.42 5.15
C ALA A 161 -8.71 1.71 6.24
N ALA A 162 -9.96 1.97 5.84
CA ALA A 162 -11.06 2.11 6.78
C ALA A 162 -11.32 0.72 7.38
N VAL A 163 -10.50 0.33 8.34
CA VAL A 163 -10.83 -0.79 9.22
C VAL A 163 -12.11 -0.35 9.92
N PRO A 164 -13.22 -1.11 9.81
CA PRO A 164 -14.43 -0.77 10.51
C PRO A 164 -14.05 -0.59 11.98
N GLU A 165 -14.37 0.58 12.53
CA GLU A 165 -14.00 0.89 13.90
C GLU A 165 -14.55 -0.22 14.82
N PRO A 166 -13.94 -0.49 15.99
CA PRO A 166 -14.43 -1.51 16.92
C PRO A 166 -15.94 -1.39 17.22
N SER A 167 -16.47 -0.17 17.16
CA SER A 167 -17.91 0.14 17.22
C SER A 167 -18.72 -0.49 16.08
N SER A 168 -18.23 -0.47 14.85
CA SER A 168 -18.91 -1.09 13.69
C SER A 168 -18.99 -2.61 13.83
N TRP A 169 -17.92 -3.25 14.31
CA TRP A 169 -17.93 -4.69 14.61
C TRP A 169 -18.92 -5.00 15.74
N ALA A 170 -18.90 -4.20 16.79
CA ALA A 170 -19.84 -4.34 17.90
C ALA A 170 -21.29 -4.19 17.44
N MET A 171 -21.59 -3.25 16.54
CA MET A 171 -22.93 -3.05 15.99
C MET A 171 -23.38 -4.22 15.11
N MET A 172 -22.49 -4.80 14.30
CA MET A 172 -22.81 -6.02 13.54
C MET A 172 -23.09 -7.20 14.48
N ILE A 173 -22.22 -7.44 15.47
CA ILE A 173 -22.40 -8.52 16.44
C ILE A 173 -23.68 -8.33 17.24
N ALA A 174 -23.95 -7.11 17.72
CA ALA A 174 -25.18 -6.77 18.41
C ALA A 174 -26.41 -7.01 17.53
N GLY A 175 -26.36 -6.59 16.25
CA GLY A 175 -27.42 -6.85 15.28
C GLY A 175 -27.70 -8.34 15.11
N PHE A 176 -26.67 -9.16 14.93
CA PHE A 176 -26.81 -10.62 14.82
C PHE A 176 -27.33 -11.26 16.11
N ALA A 177 -26.89 -10.77 17.29
CA ALA A 177 -27.37 -11.26 18.58
C ALA A 177 -28.87 -10.99 18.76
N VAL A 178 -29.35 -9.81 18.36
CA VAL A 178 -30.77 -9.42 18.42
C VAL A 178 -31.60 -10.32 17.50
N VAL A 179 -31.18 -10.51 16.24
CA VAL A 179 -31.87 -11.39 15.28
C VAL A 179 -31.91 -12.84 15.79
N GLY A 180 -30.78 -13.36 16.27
CA GLY A 180 -30.70 -14.71 16.83
C GLY A 180 -31.60 -14.90 18.06
N MET A 181 -31.70 -13.89 18.93
CA MET A 181 -32.59 -13.92 20.09
C MET A 181 -34.07 -13.94 19.68
N ALA A 182 -34.45 -13.16 18.66
CA ALA A 182 -35.81 -13.15 18.14
C ALA A 182 -36.22 -14.53 17.60
N LEU A 183 -35.36 -15.18 16.80
CA LEU A 183 -35.60 -16.51 16.25
C LEU A 183 -35.71 -17.59 17.35
N ARG A 184 -34.91 -17.50 18.42
CA ARG A 184 -34.95 -18.46 19.53
C ARG A 184 -36.26 -18.40 20.32
N ARG A 185 -36.92 -17.24 20.35
CA ARG A 185 -38.12 -17.02 21.17
C ARG A 185 -39.41 -17.61 20.55
N GLY A 186 -39.41 -17.87 19.24
CA GLY A 186 -40.58 -18.33 18.49
C GLY A 186 -40.86 -19.84 18.47
N ARG A 187 -40.62 -20.59 19.56
CA ARG A 187 -41.02 -22.01 19.60
C ARG A 187 -42.55 -22.13 19.69
N VAL A 188 -43.19 -22.32 18.54
CA VAL A 188 -44.63 -22.61 18.43
C VAL A 188 -44.89 -24.02 18.98
N GLN A 189 -45.67 -24.12 20.06
CA GLN A 189 -46.20 -25.42 20.50
C GLN A 189 -47.33 -25.83 19.56
N VAL A 190 -47.03 -26.78 18.68
CA VAL A 190 -48.05 -27.45 17.87
C VAL A 190 -48.79 -28.41 18.80
N ARG A 191 -50.03 -28.05 19.19
CA ARG A 191 -50.91 -28.93 19.96
C ARG A 191 -51.70 -29.77 18.97
N TYR A 192 -51.39 -31.07 18.90
CA TYR A 192 -52.21 -32.00 18.12
C TYR A 192 -53.56 -32.15 18.82
N ALA A 193 -54.64 -31.75 18.16
CA ALA A 193 -56.00 -32.03 18.58
C ALA A 193 -56.33 -33.48 18.17
N GLY A 194 -56.25 -34.40 19.13
CA GLY A 194 -56.72 -35.77 18.94
C GLY A 194 -58.24 -35.79 18.89
N ARG A 195 -58.79 -36.46 17.87
CA ARG A 195 -60.18 -36.90 17.80
C ARG A 195 -60.20 -38.34 17.32
#